data_AF-A0A6A6ES65-F1
#
_entry.id   AF-A0A6A6ES65-F1
#
_cell.length_a   1.000
_cell.length_b   1.000
_cell.length_c   1.000
_cell.angle_alpha   90.00
_cell.angle_beta   90.00
_cell.angle_gamma   90.00
#
_symmetry.space_group_name_H-M   'P 1'
#
loop_
_entity.id
_entity.type
_entity.pdbx_description
1 polymer ?
#
loop_
_entity_poly.entity_id
_entity_poly.type
_entity_poly.pdbx_seq_one_letter_code
_entity_poly.pdbx_strand_id
1 'polypeptide(L)'
;PTVWGVFEGRPHALEYKYSKGATSDLSPDDLHFMDGFHQLQVEQGVDGMFGLCEYPGDDFEGSCEITQGRANVNLAPKDYPEDLIAIDTTWFFEEGLWKRGCRCTCNAAAEDHPHGTHVITMQG
;
A
#
# COMPACT_ATOMS: atom_id res chain seq x y z
N PRO A 1 -8.42 -1.18 10.31
CA PRO A 1 -8.13 -1.03 8.87
C PRO A 1 -6.62 -1.05 8.68
N THR A 2 -6.12 -1.51 7.54
CA THR A 2 -4.68 -1.51 7.21
C THR A 2 -4.32 -0.57 6.09
N VAL A 3 -5.30 -0.19 5.26
CA VAL A 3 -5.14 0.80 4.20
C VAL A 3 -6.28 1.80 4.30
N TRP A 4 -5.94 3.08 4.17
CA TRP A 4 -6.87 4.20 4.09
C TRP A 4 -6.68 4.94 2.78
N GLY A 5 -7.77 5.23 2.10
CA GLY A 5 -7.80 6.25 1.04
C GLY A 5 -8.39 7.53 1.61
N VAL A 6 -7.98 8.68 1.08
CA VAL A 6 -8.66 9.95 1.37
C VAL A 6 -9.48 10.33 0.16
N PHE A 7 -10.78 10.51 0.36
CA PHE A 7 -11.72 10.93 -0.69
C PHE A 7 -12.52 12.10 -0.16
N GLU A 8 -12.62 13.18 -0.95
CA GLU A 8 -13.35 14.40 -0.57
C GLU A 8 -12.90 14.96 0.80
N GLY A 9 -11.61 14.82 1.12
CA GLY A 9 -11.04 15.25 2.40
C GLY A 9 -11.49 14.42 3.61
N ARG A 10 -11.93 13.18 3.41
CA ARG A 10 -12.27 12.26 4.51
C ARG A 10 -11.51 10.94 4.38
N PRO A 11 -10.96 10.40 5.47
CA PRO A 11 -10.33 9.09 5.43
C PRO A 11 -11.39 7.98 5.38
N HIS A 12 -11.23 7.08 4.42
CA HIS A 12 -12.04 5.88 4.25
C HIS A 12 -11.16 4.65 4.38
N ALA A 13 -11.56 3.71 5.23
CA ALA A 13 -10.93 2.41 5.32
C ALA A 13 -11.18 1.62 4.01
N LEU A 14 -10.10 1.24 3.34
CA LEU A 14 -10.14 0.47 2.09
C LEU A 14 -9.88 -1.01 2.33
N GLU A 15 -8.98 -1.33 3.25
CA GLU A 15 -8.63 -2.71 3.58
C GLU A 15 -8.68 -2.99 5.07
N TYR A 16 -9.05 -4.22 5.40
CA TYR A 16 -9.17 -4.70 6.77
C TYR A 16 -8.38 -6.00 6.92
N LYS A 17 -7.49 -6.04 7.91
CA LYS A 17 -6.80 -7.27 8.31
C LYS A 17 -7.72 -8.13 9.19
N TYR A 18 -7.96 -9.37 8.79
CA TYR A 18 -8.80 -10.31 9.55
C TYR A 18 -8.08 -10.91 10.79
N SER A 19 -6.77 -10.71 10.93
CA SER A 19 -6.02 -11.20 12.08
C SER A 19 -6.24 -10.33 13.32
N LYS A 20 -6.52 -10.96 14.45
CA LYS A 20 -6.75 -10.36 15.77
C LYS A 20 -5.52 -9.54 16.22
N GLY A 21 -5.54 -8.24 15.93
CA GLY A 21 -4.65 -7.23 16.49
C GLY A 21 -5.49 -5.97 16.72
N ALA A 22 -5.17 -5.19 17.76
CA ALA A 22 -5.83 -3.91 17.96
C ALA A 22 -5.50 -3.03 16.76
N THR A 23 -6.50 -2.70 15.94
CA THR A 23 -6.36 -1.59 15.01
C THR A 23 -6.32 -0.33 15.87
N SER A 24 -5.21 0.38 15.84
CA SER A 24 -5.08 1.63 16.59
C SER A 24 -6.13 2.62 16.10
N ASP A 25 -6.83 3.27 17.04
CA ASP A 25 -7.70 4.38 16.68
C ASP A 25 -6.84 5.53 16.13
N LEU A 26 -7.32 6.19 15.08
CA LEU A 26 -6.63 7.36 14.52
C LEU A 26 -6.64 8.49 15.54
N SER A 27 -5.47 8.98 15.90
CA SER A 27 -5.31 10.15 16.76
C SER A 27 -5.66 11.44 15.99
N PRO A 28 -5.90 12.55 16.70
CA PRO A 28 -6.05 13.85 16.04
C PRO A 28 -4.84 14.25 15.17
N ASP A 29 -3.64 13.84 15.56
CA ASP A 29 -2.41 14.12 14.78
C ASP A 29 -2.38 13.30 13.47
N ASP A 30 -2.84 12.04 13.52
CA ASP A 30 -2.97 11.22 12.32
C ASP A 30 -3.97 11.85 11.34
N LEU A 31 -5.11 12.31 11.83
CA LEU A 31 -6.12 12.99 11.01
C LEU A 31 -5.55 14.29 10.39
N HIS A 32 -4.80 15.07 11.17
CA HIS A 32 -4.16 16.29 10.66
C HIS A 32 -3.14 15.99 9.56
N PHE A 33 -2.35 14.93 9.72
CA PHE A 33 -1.43 14.45 8.69
C PHE A 33 -2.19 14.00 7.43
N MET A 34 -3.27 13.22 7.58
CA MET A 34 -4.09 12.75 6.47
C MET A 34 -4.70 13.90 5.67
N ASP A 35 -5.18 14.95 6.33
CA ASP A 35 -5.70 16.15 5.69
C ASP A 35 -4.61 16.87 4.88
N GLY A 36 -3.41 17.05 5.46
CA GLY A 36 -2.27 17.65 4.77
C GLY A 36 -1.81 16.83 3.55
N PHE A 37 -1.78 15.51 3.69
CA PHE A 37 -1.44 14.59 2.59
C PHE A 37 -2.46 14.67 1.45
N HIS A 38 -3.75 14.71 1.76
CA HIS A 38 -4.79 14.89 0.75
C HIS A 38 -4.71 16.25 0.05
N GLN A 39 -4.47 17.33 0.80
CA GLN A 39 -4.28 18.65 0.20
C GLN A 39 -3.12 18.66 -0.80
N LEU A 40 -2.01 17.97 -0.47
CA LEU A 40 -0.89 17.81 -1.39
C LEU A 40 -1.26 17.00 -2.64
N GLN A 41 -2.04 15.93 -2.51
CA GLN A 41 -2.51 15.15 -3.65
C GLN A 41 -3.37 16.00 -4.61
N VAL A 42 -4.27 16.82 -4.05
CA VAL A 42 -5.11 17.75 -4.82
C VAL A 42 -4.25 18.77 -5.55
N GLU A 43 -3.27 19.37 -4.88
CA GLU A 43 -2.35 20.36 -5.47
C GLU A 43 -1.50 19.80 -6.62
N GLN A 44 -1.12 18.52 -6.53
CA GLN A 44 -0.36 17.84 -7.57
C GLN A 44 -1.24 17.19 -8.65
N GLY A 45 -2.58 17.24 -8.52
CA GLY A 45 -3.51 16.65 -9.48
C GLY A 45 -3.50 15.12 -9.47
N VAL A 46 -3.14 14.50 -8.35
CA VAL A 46 -3.04 13.03 -8.15
C VAL A 46 -4.03 12.52 -7.11
N ASP A 47 -5.13 13.25 -6.91
CA ASP A 47 -6.18 12.88 -5.97
C ASP A 47 -6.73 11.47 -6.26
N GLY A 48 -6.93 10.69 -5.19
CA GLY A 48 -7.38 9.30 -5.26
C GLY A 48 -6.36 8.31 -5.85
N MET A 49 -5.15 8.75 -6.22
CA MET A 49 -4.11 7.84 -6.74
C MET A 49 -3.27 7.20 -5.64
N PHE A 50 -3.13 7.86 -4.50
CA PHE A 50 -2.30 7.38 -3.39
C PHE A 50 -3.12 7.16 -2.11
N GLY A 51 -2.85 6.05 -1.44
CA GLY A 51 -3.38 5.72 -0.12
C GLY A 51 -2.30 5.72 0.95
N LEU A 52 -2.73 5.68 2.21
CA LEU A 52 -1.84 5.48 3.36
C LEU A 52 -2.01 4.06 3.88
N CYS A 53 -0.90 3.40 4.16
CA CYS A 53 -0.86 2.05 4.72
C CYS A 53 -0.36 2.11 6.17
N GLU A 54 -0.94 1.28 7.04
CA GLU A 54 -0.46 1.12 8.42
C GLU A 54 0.97 0.58 8.41
N TYR A 55 1.79 1.05 9.35
CA TYR A 55 3.14 0.52 9.52
C TYR A 55 3.06 -1.01 9.77
N PRO A 56 3.67 -1.84 8.91
CA PRO A 56 3.50 -3.28 8.97
C PRO A 56 4.32 -3.96 10.08
N GLY A 57 5.14 -3.19 10.80
CA GLY A 57 6.04 -3.67 11.84
C GLY A 57 7.49 -3.83 11.34
N ASP A 58 8.42 -3.87 12.29
CA ASP A 58 9.85 -3.97 11.97
C ASP A 58 10.17 -5.27 11.25
N ASP A 59 9.54 -6.41 11.54
CA ASP A 59 9.87 -7.68 10.89
C ASP A 59 9.25 -7.86 9.49
N PHE A 60 8.69 -6.81 8.90
CA PHE A 60 8.08 -6.88 7.58
C PHE A 60 9.12 -6.78 6.46
N GLU A 61 9.24 -7.84 5.65
CA GLU A 61 10.21 -7.93 4.54
C GLU A 61 9.65 -7.40 3.21
N GLY A 62 8.36 -7.10 3.14
CA GLY A 62 7.62 -6.85 1.90
C GLY A 62 6.53 -7.89 1.66
N SER A 63 5.66 -7.64 0.69
CA SER A 63 4.67 -8.63 0.27
C SER A 63 4.28 -8.50 -1.20
N CYS A 64 3.91 -9.61 -1.83
CA CYS A 64 3.23 -9.60 -3.12
C CYS A 64 1.80 -10.11 -2.97
N GLU A 65 0.81 -9.29 -3.32
CA GLU A 65 -0.57 -9.77 -3.43
C GLU A 65 -0.73 -10.53 -4.75
N ILE A 66 -1.20 -11.77 -4.65
CA ILE A 66 -1.62 -12.59 -5.79
C ILE A 66 -3.07 -13.03 -5.60
N THR A 67 -3.82 -13.15 -6.69
CA THR A 67 -5.19 -13.68 -6.66
C THR A 67 -5.20 -15.12 -7.15
N GLN A 68 -5.79 -16.01 -6.36
CA GLN A 68 -6.00 -17.41 -6.74
C GLN A 68 -7.47 -17.78 -6.57
N GLY A 69 -8.19 -17.85 -7.70
CA GLY A 69 -9.61 -18.14 -7.72
C GLY A 69 -10.45 -17.02 -7.12
N ARG A 70 -10.84 -17.15 -5.86
CA ARG A 70 -11.65 -16.14 -5.13
C ARG A 70 -10.94 -15.57 -3.90
N ALA A 71 -9.66 -15.87 -3.73
CA ALA A 71 -8.89 -15.46 -2.58
C ALA A 71 -7.69 -14.63 -3.03
N ASN A 72 -7.40 -13.56 -2.28
CA ASN A 72 -6.14 -12.85 -2.37
C ASN A 72 -5.18 -13.38 -1.31
N VAL A 73 -3.94 -13.65 -1.72
CA VAL A 73 -2.87 -14.20 -0.88
C VAL A 73 -1.72 -13.22 -0.93
N ASN A 74 -1.17 -12.88 0.25
CA ASN A 74 0.04 -12.09 0.36
C ASN A 74 1.24 -13.02 0.55
N LEU A 75 2.13 -13.06 -0.43
CA LEU A 75 3.38 -13.82 -0.39
C LEU A 75 4.48 -12.99 0.26
N ALA A 76 5.35 -13.60 1.05
CA ALA A 76 6.61 -12.98 1.45
C ALA A 76 7.61 -13.04 0.26
N PRO A 77 8.61 -12.16 0.18
CA PRO A 77 9.56 -12.12 -0.94
C PRO A 77 10.25 -13.46 -1.24
N LYS A 78 10.56 -14.24 -0.20
CA LYS A 78 11.16 -15.58 -0.33
C LYS A 78 10.24 -16.62 -0.99
N ASP A 79 8.93 -16.37 -1.01
CA ASP A 79 7.91 -17.27 -1.51
C ASP A 79 7.42 -16.85 -2.92
N TYR A 80 8.08 -15.87 -3.55
CA TYR A 80 7.71 -15.39 -4.88
C TYR A 80 7.95 -16.48 -5.95
N PRO A 81 6.98 -16.71 -6.85
CA PRO A 81 7.18 -17.55 -8.03
C PRO A 81 8.34 -17.05 -8.90
N GLU A 82 9.07 -17.96 -9.54
CA GLU A 82 10.22 -17.60 -10.40
C GLU A 82 9.82 -16.76 -11.62
N ASP A 83 8.58 -16.89 -12.08
CA ASP A 83 8.00 -16.19 -13.22
C ASP A 83 7.20 -14.93 -12.83
N LEU A 84 7.23 -14.55 -11.54
CA LEU A 84 6.57 -13.34 -11.06
C LEU A 84 7.22 -12.09 -11.67
N ILE A 85 6.39 -11.22 -12.25
CA ILE A 85 6.81 -9.89 -12.69
C ILE A 85 6.36 -8.89 -11.62
N ALA A 86 7.22 -8.62 -10.63
CA ALA A 86 6.89 -7.71 -9.54
C ALA A 86 6.88 -6.24 -9.97
N ILE A 87 5.80 -5.52 -9.67
CA ILE A 87 5.71 -4.05 -9.75
C ILE A 87 5.51 -3.47 -8.35
N ASP A 88 6.28 -2.45 -7.99
CA ASP A 88 6.15 -1.76 -6.70
C ASP A 88 4.78 -1.06 -6.56
N THR A 89 4.13 -1.27 -5.43
CA THR A 89 2.79 -0.73 -5.13
C THR A 89 2.70 0.08 -3.84
N THR A 90 3.66 -0.11 -2.92
CA THR A 90 3.75 0.66 -1.68
C THR A 90 5.19 1.04 -1.38
N TRP A 91 5.38 2.30 -0.95
CA TRP A 91 6.65 2.81 -0.46
C TRP A 91 6.53 3.19 1.01
N PHE A 92 7.53 2.83 1.81
CA PHE A 92 7.59 3.18 3.22
C PHE A 92 8.52 4.37 3.42
N PHE A 93 8.05 5.37 4.18
CA PHE A 93 8.81 6.57 4.50
C PHE A 93 9.61 6.45 5.82
N GLU A 94 9.40 5.37 6.56
CA GLU A 94 10.20 5.05 7.75
C GLU A 94 11.61 4.59 7.31
N GLU A 95 12.64 5.18 7.91
CA GLU A 95 14.03 5.04 7.47
C GLU A 95 14.54 3.59 7.56
N GLY A 96 14.15 2.85 8.60
CA GLY A 96 14.49 1.45 8.79
C GLY A 96 13.91 0.54 7.71
N LEU A 97 12.64 0.72 7.34
CA LEU A 97 12.00 0.00 6.23
C LEU A 97 12.60 0.37 4.88
N TRP A 98 12.84 1.67 4.65
CA TRP A 98 13.43 2.14 3.40
C TRP A 98 14.85 1.59 3.18
N LYS A 99 15.70 1.63 4.21
CA LYS A 99 17.08 1.11 4.14
C LYS A 99 17.13 -0.40 3.89
N ARG A 100 16.12 -1.13 4.34
CA ARG A 100 16.00 -2.58 4.09
C ARG A 100 15.42 -2.91 2.73
N GLY A 101 14.97 -1.90 1.99
CA GLY A 101 14.36 -2.10 0.68
C GLY A 101 12.99 -2.78 0.77
N CYS A 102 12.29 -2.64 1.90
CA CYS A 102 10.94 -3.19 2.06
C CYS A 102 10.00 -2.54 1.03
N ARG A 103 9.32 -3.36 0.24
CA ARG A 103 8.36 -2.92 -0.78
C ARG A 103 7.18 -3.89 -0.80
N CYS A 104 5.97 -3.35 -0.97
CA CYS A 104 4.87 -4.18 -1.44
C CYS A 104 4.86 -4.16 -2.96
N THR A 105 4.50 -5.29 -3.54
CA THR A 105 4.49 -5.50 -4.99
C THR A 105 3.21 -6.17 -5.44
N CYS A 106 2.87 -6.06 -6.72
CA CYS A 106 1.83 -6.84 -7.38
C CYS A 106 2.42 -7.62 -8.55
N ASN A 107 1.75 -8.70 -8.96
CA ASN A 107 2.16 -9.49 -10.10
C ASN A 107 1.64 -8.91 -11.43
N ALA A 108 2.51 -8.27 -12.20
CA ALA A 108 2.18 -7.69 -13.51
C ALA A 108 1.65 -8.69 -14.54
N ALA A 109 1.93 -9.99 -14.36
CA ALA A 109 1.50 -11.03 -15.27
C ALA A 109 0.06 -11.52 -15.02
N ALA A 110 -0.58 -11.09 -13.93
CA ALA A 110 -1.94 -11.52 -13.57
C ALA A 110 -3.00 -10.91 -14.52
N GLU A 111 -3.83 -11.76 -15.14
CA GLU A 111 -4.92 -11.31 -16.04
C GLU A 111 -6.10 -10.66 -15.30
N ASP A 112 -6.28 -10.96 -14.01
CA ASP A 112 -7.40 -10.52 -13.17
C ASP A 112 -7.09 -9.26 -12.35
N HIS A 113 -5.88 -8.70 -12.47
CA HIS A 113 -5.46 -7.48 -11.80
C HIS A 113 -5.01 -6.43 -12.84
N PRO A 114 -5.92 -5.62 -13.42
CA PRO A 114 -5.56 -4.63 -14.42
C PRO A 114 -4.71 -3.51 -13.80
N HIS A 115 -3.41 -3.45 -14.17
CA HIS A 115 -2.44 -2.48 -13.64
C HIS A 115 -2.60 -1.04 -14.20
N GLY A 116 -3.78 -0.70 -14.72
CA GLY A 116 -4.05 0.60 -15.37
C GLY A 116 -3.86 1.83 -14.49
N THR A 117 -3.69 1.64 -13.17
CA THR A 117 -3.57 2.71 -12.16
C THR A 117 -2.20 2.76 -11.47
N HIS A 118 -1.28 1.82 -11.75
CA HIS A 118 0.09 1.91 -11.22
C HIS A 118 0.89 2.91 -12.05
N VAL A 119 0.73 4.20 -11.75
CA VAL A 119 1.58 5.23 -12.35
C VAL A 119 2.97 5.10 -11.71
N ILE A 120 3.85 4.37 -12.38
CA ILE A 120 5.27 4.36 -12.07
C ILE A 120 5.79 5.74 -12.43
N THR A 121 5.95 6.62 -11.44
CA THR A 121 6.73 7.84 -11.62
C THR A 121 8.18 7.40 -11.77
N MET A 122 8.66 7.27 -13.02
CA MET A 122 10.09 7.09 -13.26
C MET A 122 10.81 8.31 -12.68
N GLN A 123 11.62 8.08 -11.64
CA GLN A 123 12.52 9.11 -11.12
C GLN A 123 13.56 9.43 -12.20
N GLY A 124 13.61 10.71 -12.61
CA GLY A 124 14.77 11.31 -13.27
C GLY A 124 15.74 11.87 -12.24
#